data_AF-A0A5E4BFG0-F1
#
_entry.id   AF-A0A5E4BFG0-F1
#
_cell.length_a   1.000
_cell.length_b   1.000
_cell.length_c   1.000
_cell.angle_alpha   90.00
_cell.angle_beta   90.00
_cell.angle_gamma   90.00
#
_symmetry.space_group_name_H-M   'P 1'
#
loop_
_entity.id
_entity.type
_entity.pdbx_description
1 polymer ?
#
loop_
_entity_poly.entity_id
_entity_poly.type
_entity_poly.pdbx_seq_one_letter_code
_entity_poly.pdbx_strand_id
1 'polypeptide(L)'
;MNAEENSRISITFFRLFRVMRLVKLLSRGEGIRTLLWTFIKSFQALPYVALLIVMLFFIYAVIGMQVFGKIALNDTTEINRNNNFQTFPQAVLLLFRCATGEAWQDIMLACMPGKKCAPESEPSNSTEGETPCGSSFAVFYFISFYMLCAFLIINLFVAVIMDNFDYLTRDWSILGPHHLDEFKRIWAEYDPEAKGRIKHLDVVTLLRRIQPPLGFGKLCPHRVACKDLQLGVMGAEEPEGQ
;
A
#
# COMPACT_ATOMS: atom_id res chain seq x y z
N MET A 1 25.23 29.52 -12.66
CA MET A 1 25.23 28.09 -13.01
C MET A 1 23.83 27.44 -12.98
N ASN A 2 22.70 28.17 -13.06
CA ASN A 2 21.42 27.59 -12.60
C ASN A 2 20.33 27.41 -13.69
N ALA A 3 20.49 27.93 -14.91
CA ALA A 3 19.43 27.84 -15.94
C ALA A 3 19.60 26.62 -16.87
N GLU A 4 20.82 26.35 -17.34
CA GLU A 4 21.10 25.20 -18.21
C GLU A 4 21.03 23.86 -17.47
N GLU A 5 21.41 23.80 -16.20
CA GLU A 5 21.34 22.57 -15.41
C GLU A 5 19.88 22.20 -15.07
N ASN A 6 19.08 23.19 -14.65
CA ASN A 6 17.65 23.01 -14.43
C ASN A 6 16.89 22.63 -15.71
N SER A 7 17.26 23.18 -16.87
CA SER A 7 16.64 22.82 -18.14
C SER A 7 17.05 21.41 -18.60
N ARG A 8 18.31 20.99 -18.39
CA ARG A 8 18.79 19.62 -18.66
C ARG A 8 18.12 18.58 -17.75
N ILE A 9 17.95 18.88 -16.46
CA ILE A 9 17.21 18.03 -15.50
C ILE A 9 15.76 17.91 -15.94
N SER A 10 15.11 19.03 -16.30
CA SER A 10 13.73 19.04 -16.77
C SER A 10 13.55 18.19 -18.03
N ILE A 11 14.41 18.33 -19.04
CA ILE A 11 14.33 17.53 -20.28
C ILE A 11 14.50 16.03 -20.01
N THR A 12 15.44 15.66 -19.12
CA THR A 12 15.66 14.25 -18.74
C THR A 12 14.47 13.70 -17.95
N PHE A 13 13.89 14.50 -17.06
CA PHE A 13 12.65 14.19 -16.35
C PHE A 13 11.48 13.99 -17.33
N PHE A 14 11.34 14.85 -18.35
CA PHE A 14 10.30 14.70 -19.37
C PHE A 14 10.47 13.44 -20.22
N ARG A 15 11.69 12.90 -20.36
CA ARG A 15 11.91 11.60 -21.02
C ARG A 15 11.32 10.44 -20.21
N LEU A 16 11.17 10.55 -18.89
CA LEU A 16 10.54 9.53 -18.05
C LEU A 16 9.04 9.35 -18.37
N PHE A 17 8.33 10.38 -18.85
CA PHE A 17 6.94 10.22 -19.31
C PHE A 17 6.80 9.25 -20.48
N ARG A 18 7.87 9.04 -21.27
CA ARG A 18 7.85 8.03 -22.34
C ARG A 18 7.82 6.61 -21.76
N VAL A 19 8.33 6.40 -20.54
CA VAL A 19 8.27 5.12 -19.82
C VAL A 19 6.85 4.89 -19.27
N MET A 20 6.13 5.93 -18.87
CA MET A 20 4.74 5.84 -18.38
C MET A 20 3.76 5.23 -19.40
N ARG A 21 4.08 5.24 -20.71
CA ARG A 21 3.29 4.52 -21.72
C ARG A 21 3.26 3.00 -21.48
N LEU A 22 4.27 2.44 -20.81
CA LEU A 22 4.31 1.01 -20.44
C LEU A 22 3.26 0.70 -19.36
N VAL A 23 2.95 1.64 -18.47
CA VAL A 23 1.88 1.48 -17.46
C VAL A 23 0.51 1.30 -18.14
N LYS A 24 0.31 1.90 -19.32
CA LYS A 24 -0.90 1.67 -20.13
C LYS A 24 -1.02 0.21 -20.60
N LEU A 25 0.07 -0.54 -20.74
CA LEU A 25 0.00 -1.97 -21.07
C LEU A 25 -0.57 -2.79 -19.91
N LEU A 26 -0.30 -2.41 -18.65
CA LEU A 26 -0.88 -3.04 -17.46
C LEU A 26 -2.41 -2.87 -17.41
N SER A 27 -2.94 -1.77 -17.96
CA SER A 27 -4.39 -1.52 -18.05
C SER A 27 -5.14 -2.33 -19.12
N ARG A 28 -4.42 -3.06 -20.00
CA ARG A 28 -5.06 -3.90 -21.04
C ARG A 28 -5.51 -5.26 -20.54
N GLY A 29 -4.87 -5.79 -19.49
CA GLY A 29 -5.25 -7.08 -18.91
C GLY A 29 -6.33 -6.91 -17.85
N GLU A 30 -7.51 -7.48 -18.07
CA GLU A 30 -8.62 -7.45 -17.10
C GLU A 30 -8.19 -8.01 -15.74
N GLY A 31 -7.45 -9.13 -15.72
CA GLY A 31 -6.93 -9.73 -14.48
C GLY A 31 -5.94 -8.83 -13.72
N ILE A 32 -4.96 -8.24 -14.42
CA ILE A 32 -3.96 -7.33 -13.82
C ILE A 32 -4.64 -6.07 -13.27
N ARG A 33 -5.60 -5.51 -14.03
CA ARG A 33 -6.36 -4.34 -13.58
C ARG A 33 -7.14 -4.64 -12.31
N THR A 34 -7.80 -5.79 -12.25
CA THR A 34 -8.54 -6.21 -11.06
C THR A 34 -7.59 -6.38 -9.87
N LEU A 35 -6.45 -7.07 -10.03
CA LEU A 35 -5.47 -7.23 -8.95
C LEU A 35 -4.91 -5.90 -8.43
N LEU A 36 -4.52 -5.00 -9.33
CA LEU A 36 -4.02 -3.67 -8.95
C LEU A 36 -5.10 -2.84 -8.26
N TRP A 37 -6.34 -2.90 -8.75
CA TRP A 37 -7.46 -2.19 -8.14
C TRP A 37 -7.78 -2.74 -6.74
N THR A 38 -7.77 -4.06 -6.56
CA THR A 38 -7.94 -4.70 -5.25
C THR A 38 -6.83 -4.27 -4.29
N PHE A 39 -5.56 -4.27 -4.71
CA PHE A 39 -4.44 -3.82 -3.90
C PHE A 39 -4.55 -2.35 -3.47
N ILE A 40 -4.93 -1.46 -4.40
CA ILE A 40 -5.16 -0.05 -4.09
C ILE A 40 -6.33 0.10 -3.11
N LYS A 41 -7.38 -0.70 -3.27
CA LYS A 41 -8.51 -0.72 -2.33
C LYS A 41 -8.12 -1.17 -0.93
N SER A 42 -7.22 -2.14 -0.80
CA SER A 42 -6.72 -2.60 0.51
C SER A 42 -6.00 -1.49 1.27
N PHE A 43 -5.24 -0.62 0.59
CA PHE A 43 -4.61 0.52 1.26
C PHE A 43 -5.62 1.55 1.79
N GLN A 44 -6.76 1.72 1.12
CA GLN A 44 -7.81 2.62 1.59
C GLN A 44 -8.47 2.13 2.89
N ALA A 45 -8.43 0.83 3.16
CA ALA A 45 -9.01 0.25 4.36
C ALA A 45 -8.12 0.45 5.62
N LEU A 46 -6.82 0.75 5.46
CA LEU A 46 -5.84 0.72 6.55
C LEU A 46 -5.04 2.03 6.81
N PRO A 47 -5.64 3.23 6.70
CA PRO A 47 -4.91 4.47 6.91
C PRO A 47 -4.39 4.62 8.35
N TYR A 48 -5.13 4.09 9.33
CA TYR A 48 -4.77 4.23 10.74
C TYR A 48 -3.52 3.44 11.13
N VAL A 49 -3.35 2.23 10.59
CA VAL A 49 -2.15 1.40 10.86
C VAL A 49 -0.91 2.01 10.19
N ALA A 50 -1.06 2.50 8.95
CA ALA A 50 0.02 3.21 8.28
C ALA A 50 0.43 4.49 9.03
N LEU A 51 -0.54 5.22 9.58
CA LEU A 51 -0.30 6.41 10.40
C LEU A 51 0.49 6.08 11.68
N LEU A 52 0.22 4.94 12.32
CA LEU A 52 1.01 4.48 13.48
C LEU A 52 2.48 4.23 13.11
N ILE A 53 2.75 3.64 11.95
CA ILE A 53 4.12 3.43 11.46
C ILE A 53 4.80 4.77 11.22
N VAL A 54 4.13 5.71 10.53
CA VAL A 54 4.68 7.05 10.28
C VAL A 54 4.97 7.78 11.60
N MET A 55 4.07 7.68 12.58
CA MET A 55 4.25 8.26 13.91
C MET A 55 5.45 7.64 14.65
N LEU A 56 5.63 6.32 14.57
CA LEU A 56 6.81 5.64 15.12
C LEU A 56 8.10 6.20 14.52
N PHE A 57 8.17 6.29 13.19
CA PHE A 57 9.34 6.83 12.49
C PHE A 57 9.61 8.28 12.87
N PHE A 58 8.57 9.10 12.99
CA PHE A 58 8.70 10.49 13.42
C PHE A 58 9.29 10.62 14.82
N ILE A 59 8.75 9.89 15.80
CA ILE A 59 9.20 9.93 17.19
C ILE A 59 10.66 9.49 17.29
N TYR A 60 10.99 8.35 16.67
CA TYR A 60 12.35 7.82 16.70
C TYR A 60 13.32 8.74 15.95
N ALA A 61 12.95 9.31 14.79
CA ALA A 61 13.81 10.23 14.06
C ALA A 61 14.18 11.45 14.91
N VAL A 62 13.21 12.06 15.58
CA VAL A 62 13.45 13.22 16.46
C VAL A 62 14.35 12.83 17.64
N ILE A 63 14.08 11.71 18.32
CA ILE A 63 14.92 11.23 19.42
C ILE A 63 16.34 10.95 18.93
N GLY A 64 16.49 10.25 17.81
CA GLY A 64 17.78 9.92 17.21
C GLY A 64 18.59 11.15 16.83
N MET A 65 17.95 12.19 16.29
CA MET A 65 18.60 13.47 16.03
C MET A 65 19.14 14.13 17.31
N GLN A 66 18.37 14.10 18.40
CA GLN A 66 18.78 14.72 19.66
C GLN A 66 19.94 13.97 20.34
N VAL A 67 19.94 12.63 20.27
CA VAL A 67 20.93 11.80 20.95
C VAL A 67 22.18 11.55 20.09
N PHE A 68 22.01 11.30 18.79
CA PHE A 68 23.07 10.85 17.89
C PHE A 68 23.43 11.87 16.79
N GLY A 69 22.73 13.00 16.70
CA GLY A 69 22.96 14.00 15.64
C GLY A 69 24.31 14.70 15.70
N LYS A 70 25.04 14.62 16.82
CA LYS A 70 26.38 15.23 16.99
C LYS A 70 27.55 14.30 16.62
N ILE A 71 27.28 13.05 16.26
CA ILE A 71 28.35 12.10 15.88
C ILE A 71 29.01 12.59 14.58
N ALA A 72 30.35 12.59 14.55
CA ALA A 72 31.12 12.96 13.37
C ALA A 72 30.84 11.99 12.21
N LEU A 73 30.71 12.55 11.01
CA LEU A 73 30.57 11.75 9.80
C LEU A 73 31.94 11.23 9.37
N ASN A 74 32.04 9.94 9.12
CA ASN A 74 33.24 9.31 8.61
C ASN A 74 32.87 8.29 7.53
N ASP A 75 33.42 8.44 6.33
CA ASP A 75 33.12 7.56 5.20
C ASP A 75 33.53 6.09 5.42
N THR A 76 34.38 5.83 6.42
CA THR A 76 34.81 4.47 6.80
C THR A 76 33.91 3.81 7.86
N THR A 77 32.95 4.54 8.44
CA THR A 77 32.03 4.01 9.44
C THR A 77 30.60 3.97 8.90
N GLU A 78 29.72 3.28 9.62
CA GLU A 78 28.29 3.27 9.28
C GLU A 78 27.61 4.64 9.43
N ILE A 79 28.24 5.59 10.14
CA ILE A 79 27.75 6.96 10.26
C ILE A 79 28.54 7.86 9.31
N ASN A 80 27.97 8.09 8.14
CA ASN A 80 28.60 8.83 7.04
C ASN A 80 27.62 9.85 6.43
N ARG A 81 28.04 10.54 5.36
CA ARG A 81 27.23 11.59 4.71
C ARG A 81 25.85 11.12 4.23
N ASN A 82 25.71 9.83 3.92
CA ASN A 82 24.48 9.24 3.41
C ASN A 82 23.67 8.50 4.48
N ASN A 83 24.26 8.26 5.66
CA ASN A 83 23.64 7.50 6.74
C ASN A 83 23.94 8.17 8.08
N ASN A 84 23.09 9.11 8.53
CA ASN A 84 23.31 9.86 9.76
C ASN A 84 22.02 10.43 10.36
N PHE A 85 22.15 11.00 11.56
CA PHE A 85 21.08 11.63 12.33
C PHE A 85 21.18 13.18 12.36
N GLN A 86 21.92 13.81 11.44
CA GLN A 86 22.12 15.26 11.49
C GLN A 86 20.89 16.05 11.02
N THR A 87 20.11 15.48 10.10
CA THR A 87 18.90 16.10 9.57
C THR A 87 17.73 15.13 9.61
N PHE A 88 16.51 15.66 9.67
CA PHE A 88 15.30 14.85 9.79
C PHE A 88 15.11 13.85 8.65
N PRO A 89 15.23 14.22 7.35
CA PRO A 89 15.08 13.26 6.26
C PRO A 89 16.13 12.14 6.28
N GLN A 90 17.38 12.46 6.68
CA GLN A 90 18.45 11.47 6.79
C GLN A 90 18.20 10.51 7.96
N ALA A 91 17.73 11.02 9.10
CA ALA A 91 17.35 10.20 10.24
C ALA A 91 16.22 9.23 9.88
N VAL A 92 15.20 9.70 9.14
CA VAL A 92 14.10 8.85 8.63
C VAL A 92 14.62 7.80 7.65
N LEU A 93 15.52 8.16 6.74
CA LEU A 93 16.11 7.22 5.78
C LEU A 93 16.97 6.15 6.47
N LEU A 94 17.76 6.54 7.47
CA LEU A 94 18.54 5.61 8.29
C LEU A 94 17.62 4.65 9.08
N LEU A 95 16.53 5.17 9.66
CA LEU A 95 15.53 4.32 10.32
C LEU A 95 14.82 3.39 9.35
N PHE A 96 14.58 3.82 8.11
CA PHE A 96 14.06 2.97 7.05
C PHE A 96 15.04 1.84 6.69
N ARG A 97 16.34 2.15 6.57
CA ARG A 97 17.41 1.14 6.42
C ARG A 97 17.42 0.14 7.59
N CYS A 98 17.19 0.61 8.82
CA CYS A 98 17.09 -0.29 9.96
C CYS A 98 15.82 -1.16 9.92
N ALA A 99 14.69 -0.61 9.47
CA ALA A 99 13.42 -1.33 9.34
C ALA A 99 13.47 -2.43 8.28
N THR A 100 14.27 -2.27 7.22
CA THR A 100 14.53 -3.34 6.23
C THR A 100 15.51 -4.39 6.76
N GLY A 101 16.11 -4.18 7.94
CA GLY A 101 17.08 -5.09 8.55
C GLY A 101 18.50 -4.97 8.01
N GLU A 102 18.80 -3.93 7.23
CA GLU A 102 20.11 -3.76 6.61
C GLU A 102 21.12 -3.19 7.61
N ALA A 103 22.09 -4.01 8.05
CA ALA A 103 23.24 -3.62 8.88
C ALA A 103 22.90 -2.79 10.14
N TRP A 104 21.68 -2.92 10.67
CA TRP A 104 21.19 -2.10 11.79
C TRP A 104 22.03 -2.29 13.07
N GLN A 105 22.64 -3.46 13.24
CA GLN A 105 23.53 -3.80 14.34
C GLN A 105 24.83 -2.97 14.28
N ASP A 106 25.41 -2.83 13.08
CA ASP A 106 26.63 -2.05 12.87
C ASP A 106 26.35 -0.56 13.05
N ILE A 107 25.18 -0.08 12.61
CA ILE A 107 24.71 1.29 12.87
C ILE A 107 24.56 1.52 14.38
N MET A 108 23.97 0.58 15.12
CA MET A 108 23.86 0.65 16.58
C MET A 108 25.25 0.75 17.24
N LEU A 109 26.20 -0.10 16.84
CA LEU A 109 27.58 -0.07 17.35
C LEU A 109 28.32 1.22 16.99
N ALA A 110 27.99 1.83 15.85
CA ALA A 110 28.50 3.13 15.44
C ALA A 110 27.91 4.30 16.26
N CYS A 111 26.80 4.09 16.97
CA CYS A 111 26.17 5.07 17.88
C CYS A 111 26.52 4.90 19.37
N MET A 112 27.27 3.84 19.73
CA MET A 112 27.74 3.59 21.10
C MET A 112 28.70 4.68 21.61
N PRO A 113 28.94 4.82 22.93
CA PRO A 113 29.87 5.82 23.47
C PRO A 113 31.29 5.70 22.93
N GLY A 114 32.04 6.80 22.95
CA GLY A 114 33.45 6.83 22.54
C GLY A 114 33.68 7.19 21.07
N LYS A 115 32.69 7.79 20.40
CA LYS A 115 32.83 8.28 19.01
C LYS A 115 33.29 9.71 19.00
N LYS A 116 33.90 10.12 17.89
CA LYS A 116 34.26 11.53 17.68
C LYS A 116 33.01 12.38 17.47
N CYS A 117 32.99 13.56 18.07
CA CYS A 117 31.95 14.56 17.81
C CYS A 117 32.25 15.32 16.52
N ALA A 118 31.20 15.82 15.86
CA ALA A 118 31.36 16.69 14.69
C ALA A 118 32.11 17.98 15.10
N PRO A 119 33.00 18.52 14.25
CA PRO A 119 33.85 19.66 14.60
C PRO A 119 33.04 20.93 14.94
N GLU A 120 31.86 21.11 14.33
CA GLU A 120 30.95 22.22 14.63
C GLU A 120 30.27 22.11 16.01
N SER A 121 30.35 20.94 16.64
CA SER A 121 29.75 20.67 17.95
C SER A 121 30.75 20.72 19.10
N GLU A 122 32.04 20.94 18.82
CA GLU A 122 33.06 21.12 19.84
C GLU A 122 32.99 22.54 20.43
N PRO A 123 32.98 22.69 21.77
CA PRO A 123 33.08 24.01 22.39
C PRO A 123 34.48 24.58 22.11
N SER A 124 34.49 25.78 21.51
CA SER A 124 35.67 26.53 21.05
C SER A 124 36.77 26.80 22.10
N ASN A 125 36.55 26.45 23.37
CA ASN A 125 37.44 26.70 24.50
C ASN A 125 37.85 25.42 25.27
N SER A 126 37.75 24.23 24.68
CA SER A 126 38.19 22.99 25.34
C SER A 126 39.64 22.64 24.98
N THR A 127 40.59 23.05 25.84
CA THR A 127 41.99 22.61 25.81
C THR A 127 42.22 21.24 26.48
N GLU A 128 41.16 20.54 26.88
CA GLU A 128 41.24 19.24 27.53
C GLU A 128 40.22 18.26 26.94
N GLY A 129 40.71 17.29 26.17
CA GLY A 129 40.00 16.06 25.78
C GLY A 129 38.81 16.22 24.82
N GLU A 130 38.92 15.66 23.61
CA GLU A 130 37.77 15.44 22.71
C GLU A 130 36.63 14.80 23.52
N THR A 131 35.53 15.53 23.78
CA THR A 131 34.39 14.96 24.52
C THR A 131 33.79 13.87 23.64
N PRO A 132 33.74 12.59 24.07
CA PRO A 132 33.25 11.54 23.21
C PRO A 132 31.74 11.66 23.00
N CYS A 133 31.32 11.62 21.74
CA CYS A 133 29.94 11.49 21.33
C CYS A 133 29.49 10.03 21.33
N GLY A 134 28.18 9.83 21.17
CA GLY A 134 27.54 8.52 21.27
C GLY A 134 27.02 8.24 22.68
N SER A 135 26.11 7.28 22.79
CA SER A 135 25.43 6.98 24.05
C SER A 135 25.10 5.49 24.17
N SER A 136 25.24 4.93 25.38
CA SER A 136 24.83 3.55 25.67
C SER A 136 23.33 3.33 25.47
N PHE A 137 22.56 4.42 25.44
CA PHE A 137 21.14 4.41 25.06
C PHE A 137 20.90 3.86 23.65
N ALA A 138 21.91 3.84 22.77
CA ALA A 138 21.83 3.27 21.42
C ALA A 138 21.30 1.83 21.43
N VAL A 139 21.76 0.98 22.36
CA VAL A 139 21.32 -0.42 22.44
C VAL A 139 19.81 -0.50 22.66
N PHE A 140 19.30 0.25 23.63
CA PHE A 140 17.87 0.27 23.92
C PHE A 140 17.09 0.85 22.74
N TYR A 141 17.54 1.99 22.20
CA TYR A 141 16.90 2.69 21.08
C TYR A 141 16.74 1.81 19.83
N PHE A 142 17.80 1.15 19.37
CA PHE A 142 17.74 0.35 18.14
C PHE A 142 16.98 -0.97 18.34
N ILE A 143 17.15 -1.65 19.49
CA ILE A 143 16.42 -2.88 19.78
C ILE A 143 14.91 -2.60 19.93
N SER A 144 14.53 -1.55 20.67
CA SER A 144 13.12 -1.20 20.84
C SER A 144 12.49 -0.77 19.51
N PHE A 145 13.21 0.01 18.70
CA PHE A 145 12.76 0.38 17.35
C PHE A 145 12.52 -0.85 16.49
N TYR A 146 13.48 -1.78 16.44
CA TYR A 146 13.40 -2.98 15.61
C TYR A 146 12.21 -3.86 16.00
N MET A 147 12.03 -4.11 17.30
CA MET A 147 10.92 -4.91 17.82
C MET A 147 9.56 -4.26 17.54
N LEU A 148 9.41 -2.96 17.80
CA LEU A 148 8.16 -2.23 17.55
C LEU A 148 7.85 -2.14 16.06
N CYS A 149 8.87 -1.89 15.23
CA CYS A 149 8.71 -1.81 13.78
C CYS A 149 8.28 -3.16 13.20
N ALA A 150 8.94 -4.25 13.57
CA ALA A 150 8.57 -5.60 13.16
C ALA A 150 7.13 -5.95 13.58
N PHE A 151 6.76 -5.64 14.83
CA PHE A 151 5.39 -5.85 15.32
C PHE A 151 4.35 -5.07 14.50
N LEU A 152 4.60 -3.79 14.22
CA LEU A 152 3.68 -2.98 13.40
C LEU A 152 3.58 -3.46 11.95
N ILE A 153 4.70 -3.86 11.34
CA ILE A 153 4.71 -4.39 9.96
C ILE A 153 3.89 -5.69 9.87
N ILE A 154 4.07 -6.60 10.85
CA ILE A 154 3.28 -7.84 10.90
C ILE A 154 1.80 -7.53 11.08
N ASN A 155 1.44 -6.63 11.99
CA ASN A 155 0.05 -6.23 12.19
C ASN A 155 -0.57 -5.58 10.94
N LEU A 156 0.22 -4.82 10.16
CA LEU A 156 -0.22 -4.28 8.88
C LEU A 156 -0.48 -5.41 7.87
N PHE A 157 0.41 -6.39 7.78
CA PHE A 157 0.23 -7.54 6.89
C PHE A 157 -1.01 -8.37 7.25
N VAL A 158 -1.22 -8.63 8.55
CA VAL A 158 -2.40 -9.34 9.06
C VAL A 158 -3.68 -8.57 8.74
N ALA A 159 -3.69 -7.25 8.97
CA ALA A 159 -4.86 -6.42 8.66
C ALA A 159 -5.18 -6.43 7.15
N VAL A 160 -4.17 -6.30 6.29
CA VAL A 160 -4.34 -6.39 4.82
C VAL A 160 -4.91 -7.75 4.41
N ILE A 161 -4.41 -8.84 4.98
CA ILE A 161 -4.91 -10.18 4.66
C ILE A 161 -6.35 -10.35 5.11
N MET A 162 -6.70 -9.91 6.31
CA MET A 162 -8.06 -10.04 6.85
C MET A 162 -9.08 -9.28 5.99
N ASP A 163 -8.77 -8.05 5.57
CA ASP A 163 -9.64 -7.26 4.70
C ASP A 163 -9.83 -7.89 3.31
N ASN A 164 -8.84 -8.66 2.83
CA ASN A 164 -8.90 -9.36 1.55
C ASN A 164 -9.25 -10.85 1.69
N PHE A 165 -9.50 -11.35 2.90
CA PHE A 165 -9.68 -12.77 3.16
C PHE A 165 -10.86 -13.30 2.35
N ASP A 166 -11.99 -12.59 2.38
CA ASP A 166 -13.19 -12.91 1.60
C ASP A 166 -12.97 -12.95 0.09
N TYR A 167 -12.02 -12.16 -0.45
CA TYR A 167 -11.66 -12.21 -1.87
C TYR A 167 -10.78 -13.42 -2.18
N LEU A 168 -9.82 -13.73 -1.30
CA LEU A 168 -8.86 -14.81 -1.47
C LEU A 168 -9.50 -16.20 -1.32
N THR A 169 -10.48 -16.34 -0.43
CA THR A 169 -11.18 -17.61 -0.17
C THR A 169 -12.49 -17.74 -0.92
N ARG A 170 -12.84 -16.80 -1.81
CA ARG A 170 -14.08 -16.88 -2.59
C ARG A 170 -13.97 -18.01 -3.60
N ASP A 171 -14.75 -19.07 -3.39
CA ASP A 171 -14.91 -20.14 -4.37
C ASP A 171 -15.55 -19.59 -5.65
N TRP A 172 -14.73 -19.35 -6.67
CA TRP A 172 -15.16 -18.88 -7.99
C TRP A 172 -16.04 -19.88 -8.74
N SER A 173 -16.22 -21.09 -8.21
CA SER A 173 -16.97 -22.19 -8.82
C SER A 173 -18.48 -21.97 -8.85
N ILE A 174 -19.05 -21.13 -7.98
CA ILE A 174 -20.51 -20.91 -7.89
C ILE A 174 -20.93 -19.58 -8.55
N LEU A 175 -20.38 -18.44 -8.11
CA LEU A 175 -20.70 -17.13 -8.69
C LEU A 175 -19.57 -16.10 -8.47
N GLY A 176 -18.71 -15.97 -9.47
CA GLY A 176 -17.63 -14.98 -9.48
C GLY A 176 -18.05 -13.57 -9.95
N PRO A 177 -17.34 -12.51 -9.51
CA PRO A 177 -17.40 -11.14 -10.04
C PRO A 177 -17.48 -11.00 -11.56
N HIS A 178 -16.82 -11.86 -12.33
CA HIS A 178 -16.85 -11.83 -13.79
C HIS A 178 -18.27 -12.05 -14.36
N HIS A 179 -19.10 -12.90 -13.72
CA HIS A 179 -20.49 -13.10 -14.12
C HIS A 179 -21.34 -11.85 -13.84
N LEU A 180 -21.06 -11.13 -12.76
CA LEU A 180 -21.74 -9.87 -12.42
C LEU A 180 -21.33 -8.74 -13.37
N ASP A 181 -20.08 -8.72 -13.82
CA ASP A 181 -19.61 -7.75 -14.83
C ASP A 181 -20.27 -8.02 -16.19
N GLU A 182 -20.43 -9.28 -16.58
CA GLU A 182 -21.19 -9.66 -17.78
C GLU A 182 -22.66 -9.23 -17.65
N PHE A 183 -23.29 -9.46 -16.50
CA PHE A 183 -24.65 -9.00 -16.23
C PHE A 183 -24.80 -7.49 -16.41
N LYS A 184 -23.92 -6.70 -15.78
CA LYS A 184 -23.95 -5.23 -15.87
C LYS A 184 -23.78 -4.76 -17.32
N ARG A 185 -22.91 -5.42 -18.09
CA ARG A 185 -22.69 -5.10 -19.51
C ARG A 185 -23.96 -5.32 -20.33
N ILE A 186 -24.64 -6.45 -20.15
CA ILE A 186 -25.88 -6.76 -20.86
C ILE A 186 -27.01 -5.85 -20.38
N TRP A 187 -27.11 -5.60 -19.06
CA TRP A 187 -28.10 -4.70 -18.47
C TRP A 187 -28.01 -3.28 -19.05
N ALA A 188 -26.79 -2.76 -19.25
CA ALA A 188 -26.55 -1.43 -19.82
C ALA A 188 -27.11 -1.26 -21.26
N GLU A 189 -27.30 -2.36 -22.01
CA GLU A 189 -27.97 -2.31 -23.32
C GLU A 189 -29.49 -2.05 -23.19
N TYR A 190 -30.10 -2.46 -22.08
CA TYR A 190 -31.55 -2.33 -21.83
C TYR A 190 -31.92 -1.10 -21.00
N ASP A 191 -30.97 -0.57 -20.19
CA ASP A 191 -31.15 0.65 -19.40
C ASP A 191 -30.01 1.66 -19.67
N PRO A 192 -29.97 2.28 -20.87
CA PRO A 192 -28.92 3.22 -21.25
C PRO A 192 -28.93 4.52 -20.44
N GLU A 193 -30.07 4.87 -19.83
CA GLU A 193 -30.22 6.06 -18.99
C GLU A 193 -29.95 5.78 -17.51
N ALA A 194 -29.57 4.55 -17.13
CA ALA A 194 -29.31 4.12 -15.76
C ALA A 194 -30.45 4.44 -14.77
N LYS A 195 -31.71 4.24 -15.20
CA LYS A 195 -32.91 4.42 -14.38
C LYS A 195 -33.05 3.36 -13.27
N GLY A 196 -32.28 2.27 -13.35
CA GLY A 196 -32.32 1.15 -12.42
C GLY A 196 -33.52 0.22 -12.62
N ARG A 197 -34.26 0.35 -13.73
CA ARG A 197 -35.47 -0.45 -14.03
C ARG A 197 -35.55 -0.75 -15.53
N ILE A 198 -35.98 -1.96 -15.86
CA ILE A 198 -36.29 -2.39 -17.23
C ILE A 198 -37.77 -2.78 -17.36
N LYS A 199 -38.30 -2.80 -18.57
CA LYS A 199 -39.67 -3.26 -18.81
C LYS A 199 -39.75 -4.76 -18.54
N HIS A 200 -40.83 -5.22 -17.92
CA HIS A 200 -41.05 -6.64 -17.63
C HIS A 200 -40.89 -7.56 -18.87
N LEU A 201 -41.32 -7.08 -20.04
CA LEU A 201 -41.19 -7.81 -21.32
C LEU A 201 -39.74 -8.13 -21.69
N ASP A 202 -38.79 -7.30 -21.24
CA ASP A 202 -37.37 -7.43 -21.60
C ASP A 202 -36.59 -8.33 -20.62
N VAL A 203 -37.18 -8.69 -19.48
CA VAL A 203 -36.53 -9.49 -18.42
C VAL A 203 -36.17 -10.89 -18.92
N VAL A 204 -37.09 -11.57 -19.61
CA VAL A 204 -36.88 -12.94 -20.10
C VAL A 204 -35.81 -12.95 -21.20
N THR A 205 -35.83 -11.96 -22.08
CA THR A 205 -34.85 -11.77 -23.15
C THR A 205 -33.46 -11.48 -22.60
N LEU A 206 -33.37 -10.67 -21.54
CA LEU A 206 -32.12 -10.39 -20.83
C LEU A 206 -31.54 -11.65 -20.18
N LEU A 207 -32.34 -12.40 -19.41
CA LEU A 207 -31.87 -13.60 -18.70
C LEU A 207 -31.45 -14.75 -19.63
N ARG A 208 -32.00 -14.81 -20.85
CA ARG A 208 -31.54 -15.75 -21.89
C ARG A 208 -30.24 -15.33 -22.56
N ARG A 209 -29.86 -14.05 -22.49
CA ARG A 209 -28.58 -13.57 -23.03
C ARG A 209 -27.42 -13.81 -22.07
N ILE A 210 -27.68 -13.86 -20.76
CA ILE A 210 -26.69 -14.14 -19.71
C ILE A 210 -26.47 -15.66 -19.61
N GLN A 211 -25.22 -16.11 -19.54
CA GLN A 211 -24.88 -17.52 -19.40
C GLN A 211 -25.11 -18.04 -17.96
N PRO A 212 -25.34 -19.35 -17.77
CA PRO A 212 -25.27 -19.97 -16.44
C PRO A 212 -23.89 -19.69 -15.81
N PRO A 213 -23.80 -19.42 -14.49
CA PRO A 213 -24.78 -19.72 -13.43
C PRO A 213 -25.81 -18.60 -13.13
N LEU A 214 -25.67 -17.39 -13.71
CA LEU A 214 -26.52 -16.24 -13.37
C LEU A 214 -27.76 -16.10 -14.29
N GLY A 215 -27.65 -16.58 -15.52
CA GLY A 215 -28.74 -16.59 -16.50
C GLY A 215 -29.06 -17.99 -17.02
N PHE A 216 -29.99 -18.06 -17.96
CA PHE A 216 -30.46 -19.32 -18.54
C PHE A 216 -29.65 -19.77 -19.76
N GLY A 217 -28.84 -18.88 -20.35
CA GLY A 217 -28.13 -19.12 -21.60
C GLY A 217 -29.04 -19.15 -22.84
N LYS A 218 -28.42 -18.99 -24.01
CA LYS A 218 -29.15 -18.82 -25.30
C LYS A 218 -30.00 -20.03 -25.69
N LEU A 219 -29.59 -21.22 -25.23
CA LEU A 219 -30.22 -22.51 -25.54
C LEU A 219 -31.50 -22.76 -24.71
N CYS A 220 -31.75 -21.98 -23.66
CA CYS A 220 -32.93 -22.19 -22.82
C CYS A 220 -34.23 -21.82 -23.56
N PRO A 221 -35.25 -22.71 -23.58
CA PRO A 221 -36.56 -22.41 -24.16
C PRO A 221 -37.27 -21.29 -23.37
N HIS A 222 -37.95 -20.39 -24.08
CA HIS A 222 -38.66 -19.25 -23.48
C HIS A 222 -39.66 -19.68 -22.40
N ARG A 223 -40.32 -20.83 -22.58
CA ARG A 223 -41.31 -21.37 -21.63
C ARG A 223 -40.66 -21.83 -20.31
N VAL A 224 -39.45 -22.38 -20.37
CA VAL A 224 -38.71 -22.83 -19.18
C VAL A 224 -38.21 -21.61 -18.40
N ALA A 225 -37.60 -20.65 -19.11
CA ALA A 225 -37.17 -19.39 -18.50
C ALA A 225 -38.33 -18.61 -17.84
N CYS A 226 -39.49 -18.49 -18.49
CA CYS A 226 -40.67 -17.86 -17.88
C CYS A 226 -41.18 -18.61 -16.66
N LYS A 227 -41.24 -19.95 -16.71
CA LYS A 227 -41.74 -20.77 -15.62
C LYS A 227 -40.82 -20.67 -14.40
N ASP A 228 -39.51 -20.76 -14.61
CA ASP A 228 -38.52 -20.65 -13.52
C ASP A 228 -38.49 -19.24 -12.93
N LEU A 229 -38.66 -18.20 -13.76
CA LEU A 229 -38.80 -16.83 -13.27
C LEU A 229 -40.07 -16.64 -12.43
N GLN A 230 -41.21 -17.16 -12.90
CA GLN A 230 -42.48 -17.08 -12.17
C GLN A 230 -42.39 -17.83 -10.83
N LEU A 231 -41.79 -19.01 -10.81
CA LEU A 231 -41.55 -19.78 -9.58
C LEU A 231 -40.61 -19.05 -8.62
N GLY A 232 -39.55 -18.41 -9.13
CA GLY A 232 -38.63 -17.61 -8.31
C GLY A 232 -39.28 -16.36 -7.72
N VAL A 233 -40.14 -15.67 -8.47
CA VAL A 233 -40.90 -14.50 -7.98
C VAL A 233 -41.95 -14.92 -6.95
N MET A 234 -42.71 -15.97 -7.22
CA MET A 234 -43.70 -16.50 -6.26
C MET A 234 -43.06 -17.02 -4.97
N GLY A 235 -41.84 -17.57 -5.03
CA GLY A 235 -41.10 -18.00 -3.84
C GLY A 235 -40.49 -16.86 -3.02
N ALA A 236 -40.38 -15.65 -3.58
CA ALA A 236 -39.90 -14.46 -2.86
C ALA A 236 -41.04 -13.66 -2.19
N GLU A 237 -42.30 -14.00 -2.48
CA GLU A 237 -43.51 -13.39 -1.91
C GLU A 237 -44.07 -14.15 -0.71
N GLU A 238 -43.34 -15.10 -0.09
CA GLU A 238 -43.74 -15.64 1.21
C GLU A 238 -43.54 -14.55 2.29
N PRO A 239 -44.61 -14.01 2.89
CA PRO A 239 -44.49 -12.96 3.87
C PRO A 239 -44.07 -13.56 5.22
N GLU A 240 -43.22 -12.81 5.93
CA GLU A 240 -43.16 -12.86 7.39
C GLU A 240 -44.60 -12.90 7.94
N GLY A 241 -44.98 -14.00 8.58
CA GLY A 241 -46.38 -14.22 8.89
C GLY A 241 -46.71 -15.49 9.66
N GLN A 242 -45.96 -15.79 10.73
CA GLN A 242 -46.51 -16.20 12.03
C GLN A 242 -45.43 -16.23 13.12
#